data_AF-A0A7J5D5W8-F1
#
_entry.id   AF-A0A7J5D5W8-F1
#
_cell.length_a   1.000
_cell.length_b   1.000
_cell.length_c   1.000
_cell.angle_alpha   90.00
_cell.angle_beta   90.00
_cell.angle_gamma   90.00
#
_symmetry.space_group_name_H-M   'P 1'
#
loop_
_entity.id
_entity.type
_entity.pdbx_description
1 polymer ?
#
loop_
_entity_poly.entity_id
_entity_poly.type
_entity_poly.pdbx_seq_one_letter_code
_entity_poly.pdbx_strand_id
1 'polypeptide(L)'
;MTHHKSNRAVEGDPEHAHNRGMPLRYDDEELHARTVRARREAGLLGGPMDDPEADYRRERVEIDLEVGAGRIPTGNFTRRTRDPYPPSSYGD
;
A
#
# COMPACT_ATOMS: atom_id res chain seq x y z
N MET A 1 9.32 43.27 -10.32
CA MET A 1 10.11 42.11 -10.77
C MET A 1 9.53 40.88 -10.11
N THR A 2 9.07 39.91 -10.90
CA THR A 2 8.47 38.68 -10.39
C THR A 2 9.58 37.73 -9.93
N HIS A 3 9.66 37.49 -8.62
CA HIS A 3 10.73 36.72 -7.97
C HIS A 3 10.54 35.19 -8.00
N HIS A 4 9.60 34.69 -8.79
CA HIS A 4 9.30 33.26 -8.86
C HIS A 4 9.61 32.71 -10.24
N LYS A 5 10.39 31.63 -10.28
CA LYS A 5 10.60 30.82 -11.49
C LYS A 5 9.30 30.06 -11.78
N SER A 6 8.92 29.94 -13.05
CA SER A 6 7.75 29.15 -13.45
C SER A 6 7.99 27.67 -13.15
N ASN A 7 6.92 26.90 -12.88
CA ASN A 7 7.04 25.47 -12.62
C ASN A 7 7.77 24.74 -13.76
N ARG A 8 7.55 25.17 -15.00
CA ARG A 8 8.24 24.66 -16.19
C ARG A 8 9.75 24.92 -16.19
N ALA A 9 10.21 25.99 -15.54
CA ALA A 9 11.63 26.30 -15.40
C ALA A 9 12.27 25.56 -14.21
N VAL A 10 11.47 24.86 -13.39
CA VAL A 10 11.90 24.04 -12.25
C VAL A 10 11.70 22.54 -12.54
N GLU A 11 10.78 22.18 -13.43
CA GLU A 11 10.66 20.83 -13.99
C GLU A 11 11.92 20.51 -14.78
N GLY A 12 12.75 19.62 -14.22
CA GLY A 12 13.84 18.98 -14.94
C GLY A 12 13.33 18.10 -16.08
N ASP A 13 14.26 17.56 -16.87
CA ASP A 13 13.97 16.68 -18.01
C ASP A 13 13.00 15.54 -17.62
N PRO A 14 11.82 15.43 -18.27
CA PRO A 14 10.83 14.42 -17.94
C PRO A 14 11.29 12.99 -18.20
N GLU A 15 12.28 12.78 -19.08
CA GLU A 15 12.81 11.44 -19.33
C GLU A 15 13.82 10.98 -18.26
N HIS A 16 14.53 11.90 -17.59
CA HIS A 16 15.70 11.52 -16.79
C HIS A 16 15.82 12.13 -15.38
N ALA A 17 14.99 13.12 -14.99
CA ALA A 17 15.36 13.99 -13.85
C ALA A 17 14.21 14.53 -12.97
N HIS A 18 13.12 13.79 -12.77
CA HIS A 18 12.12 14.15 -11.74
C HIS A 18 12.47 13.70 -10.31
N ASN A 19 13.55 12.93 -10.14
CA ASN A 19 13.97 12.47 -8.83
C ASN A 19 14.65 13.63 -8.09
N ARG A 20 13.92 14.24 -7.15
CA ARG A 20 14.34 15.38 -6.30
C ARG A 20 15.50 15.04 -5.36
N GLY A 21 16.65 14.61 -5.90
CA GLY A 21 17.79 14.11 -5.12
C GLY A 21 17.55 12.76 -4.45
N MET A 22 16.42 12.11 -4.71
CA MET A 22 16.18 10.74 -4.25
C MET A 22 16.92 9.76 -5.14
N PRO A 23 17.56 8.71 -4.59
CA PRO A 23 18.14 7.64 -5.40
C PRO A 23 17.12 7.13 -6.42
N LEU A 24 17.60 6.83 -7.63
CA LEU A 24 16.77 6.22 -8.66
C LEU A 24 16.12 4.96 -8.06
N ARG A 25 14.81 4.80 -8.28
CA ARG A 25 14.18 3.51 -8.02
C ARG A 25 14.83 2.50 -8.97
N TYR A 26 15.06 1.31 -8.46
CA TYR A 26 15.41 0.18 -9.32
C TYR A 26 14.33 0.00 -10.38
N ASP A 27 14.74 -0.46 -11.56
CA ASP A 27 13.78 -0.87 -12.58
C ASP A 27 12.90 -2.01 -12.06
N ASP A 28 11.78 -2.26 -12.74
CA ASP A 28 10.79 -3.22 -12.27
C ASP A 28 11.37 -4.65 -12.21
N GLU A 29 12.31 -4.98 -13.09
CA GLU A 29 12.97 -6.29 -13.14
C GLU A 29 13.91 -6.49 -11.94
N GLU A 30 14.75 -5.51 -11.63
CA GLU A 30 15.65 -5.53 -10.48
C GLU A 30 14.88 -5.48 -9.17
N LEU A 31 13.79 -4.69 -9.11
CA LEU A 31 12.88 -4.67 -7.96
C LEU A 31 12.25 -6.05 -7.73
N HIS A 32 11.79 -6.71 -8.78
CA HIS A 32 11.22 -8.06 -8.71
C HIS A 32 12.28 -9.08 -8.23
N ALA A 33 13.48 -9.07 -8.83
CA ALA A 33 14.57 -9.97 -8.46
C ALA A 33 14.97 -9.82 -6.98
N ARG A 34 15.05 -8.59 -6.47
CA ARG A 34 15.32 -8.32 -5.05
C ARG A 34 14.23 -8.84 -4.14
N THR A 35 12.97 -8.65 -4.52
CA THR A 35 11.81 -9.13 -3.76
C THR A 35 11.82 -10.65 -3.64
N VAL A 36 12.06 -11.36 -4.74
CA VAL A 36 12.17 -12.82 -4.76
C VAL A 36 13.32 -13.30 -3.88
N ARG A 37 14.48 -12.65 -3.97
CA ARG A 37 15.65 -12.99 -3.14
C ARG A 37 15.36 -12.80 -1.65
N ALA A 38 14.79 -11.67 -1.25
CA ALA A 38 14.45 -11.38 0.14
C ALA A 38 13.44 -12.40 0.70
N ARG A 39 12.45 -12.78 -0.10
CA ARG A 39 11.47 -13.81 0.25
C ARG A 39 12.14 -15.17 0.49
N ARG A 40 13.09 -15.56 -0.38
CA ARG A 40 13.88 -16.79 -0.22
C ARG A 40 14.74 -16.77 1.04
N GLU A 41 15.42 -15.65 1.32
CA GLU A 41 16.24 -15.47 2.53
C GLU A 41 15.39 -15.56 3.81
N ALA A 42 14.15 -15.06 3.76
CA ALA A 42 13.20 -15.13 4.87
C ALA A 42 12.57 -16.52 5.09
N GLY A 43 12.93 -17.54 4.29
CA GLY A 43 12.31 -18.87 4.36
C GLY A 43 10.84 -18.88 3.92
N LEU A 44 10.35 -17.79 3.34
CA LEU A 44 9.03 -17.70 2.74
C LEU A 44 9.11 -18.47 1.42
N LEU A 45 8.70 -19.74 1.42
CA LEU A 45 8.64 -20.53 0.20
C LEU A 45 7.82 -19.76 -0.84
N GLY A 46 8.42 -19.58 -2.02
CA GLY A 46 7.70 -19.16 -3.22
C GLY A 46 6.78 -20.31 -3.61
N GLY A 47 5.62 -20.42 -2.96
CA GLY A 47 4.44 -20.92 -3.64
C GLY A 47 4.17 -20.07 -4.89
N PRO A 48 3.19 -20.44 -5.74
CA PRO A 48 2.69 -19.47 -6.70
C PRO A 48 2.54 -18.14 -5.96
N MET A 49 3.01 -17.04 -6.54
CA MET A 49 2.50 -15.76 -6.10
C MET A 49 1.00 -15.94 -6.22
N ASP A 50 0.32 -16.20 -5.11
CA ASP A 50 -1.11 -16.06 -5.05
C ASP A 50 -1.35 -14.72 -5.70
N ASP A 51 -2.11 -14.75 -6.80
CA ASP A 51 -2.34 -13.56 -7.61
C ASP A 51 -2.75 -12.48 -6.61
N PRO A 52 -1.93 -11.44 -6.37
CA PRO A 52 -2.18 -10.52 -5.28
C PRO A 52 -3.53 -9.82 -5.50
N GLU A 53 -3.97 -9.73 -6.76
CA GLU A 53 -5.30 -9.29 -7.13
C GLU A 53 -6.38 -10.33 -6.78
N ALA A 54 -6.11 -11.63 -6.90
CA ALA A 54 -7.01 -12.69 -6.42
C ALA A 54 -7.12 -12.71 -4.89
N ASP A 55 -6.02 -12.54 -4.16
CA ASP A 55 -6.03 -12.46 -2.70
C ASP A 55 -6.80 -11.23 -2.24
N TYR A 56 -6.49 -10.06 -2.82
CA TYR A 56 -7.24 -8.83 -2.56
C TYR A 56 -8.74 -9.01 -2.83
N ARG A 57 -9.10 -9.64 -3.96
CA ARG A 57 -10.50 -9.93 -4.28
C ARG A 57 -11.15 -10.88 -3.27
N ARG A 58 -10.43 -11.91 -2.81
CA ARG A 58 -10.95 -12.86 -1.79
C ARG A 58 -11.20 -12.14 -0.47
N GLU A 59 -10.24 -11.34 0.01
CA GLU A 59 -10.39 -10.52 1.22
C GLU A 59 -11.56 -9.55 1.10
N ARG A 60 -11.71 -8.89 -0.05
CA ARG A 60 -12.85 -7.99 -0.32
C ARG A 60 -14.19 -8.70 -0.22
N VAL A 61 -14.31 -9.91 -0.78
CA VAL A 61 -15.54 -10.71 -0.70
C VAL A 61 -15.84 -11.12 0.74
N GLU A 62 -14.84 -11.51 1.52
CA GLU A 62 -15.02 -11.84 2.93
C GLU A 62 -15.53 -10.63 3.72
N ILE A 63 -14.91 -9.46 3.54
CA ILE A 63 -15.35 -8.20 4.18
C ILE A 63 -16.80 -7.87 3.80
N ASP A 64 -17.17 -7.99 2.53
CA ASP A 64 -18.54 -7.70 2.08
C ASP A 64 -19.56 -8.65 2.72
N LEU A 65 -19.20 -9.92 2.90
CA LEU A 65 -20.02 -10.91 3.64
C LEU A 65 -20.13 -10.55 5.13
N GLU A 66 -19.05 -10.12 5.77
CA GLU A 66 -19.05 -9.70 7.18
C GLU A 66 -19.90 -8.45 7.42
N VAL A 67 -19.84 -7.50 6.49
CA VAL A 67 -20.69 -6.31 6.45
C VAL A 67 -22.15 -6.72 6.29
N GLY A 68 -22.45 -7.60 5.34
CA GLY A 68 -23.80 -8.15 5.14
C GLY A 68 -24.33 -8.92 6.35
N ALA A 69 -23.45 -9.57 7.10
CA ALA A 69 -23.75 -10.26 8.35
C ALA A 69 -23.82 -9.32 9.57
N GLY A 70 -23.51 -8.03 9.42
CA GLY A 70 -23.48 -7.05 10.51
C GLY A 70 -22.34 -7.24 11.52
N ARG A 71 -21.30 -8.02 11.19
CA ARG A 71 -20.11 -8.22 12.03
C ARG A 71 -19.15 -7.04 11.96
N ILE A 72 -19.04 -6.41 10.79
CA ILE A 72 -18.26 -5.18 10.60
C ILE A 72 -19.23 -3.99 10.56
N PRO A 73 -19.10 -3.01 11.48
CA PRO A 73 -19.95 -1.82 11.45
C PRO A 73 -19.58 -0.93 10.26
N THR A 74 -20.57 -0.60 9.43
CA THR A 74 -20.42 0.33 8.30
C THR A 74 -21.18 1.63 8.55
N GLY A 75 -20.58 2.78 8.22
CA GLY A 75 -21.21 4.09 8.40
C GLY A 75 -20.21 5.23 8.62
N ASN A 76 -20.73 6.44 8.78
CA ASN A 76 -19.91 7.63 9.04
C ASN A 76 -19.52 7.71 10.53
N PHE A 77 -18.51 6.94 10.94
CA PHE A 77 -17.97 7.00 12.29
C PHE A 77 -16.88 8.07 12.41
N THR A 78 -17.10 9.04 13.29
CA THR A 78 -16.07 9.98 13.71
C THR A 78 -15.16 9.36 14.75
N ARG A 79 -13.95 9.91 14.96
CA ARG A 79 -13.02 9.40 15.99
C ARG A 79 -13.67 9.31 17.39
N ARG A 80 -14.62 10.18 17.71
CA ARG A 80 -15.32 10.21 19.01
C ARG A 80 -16.39 9.13 19.16
N THR A 81 -16.89 8.58 18.06
CA THR A 81 -17.99 7.59 18.03
C THR A 81 -17.50 6.18 17.73
N ARG A 82 -16.18 5.98 17.61
CA ARG A 82 -15.56 4.66 17.41
C ARG A 82 -15.29 4.01 18.74
N ASP A 83 -15.33 2.68 18.76
CA ASP A 83 -14.89 1.91 19.92
C ASP A 83 -13.43 2.25 20.28
N PRO A 84 -13.09 2.27 21.58
CA PRO A 84 -11.73 2.53 22.03
C PRO A 84 -10.77 1.44 21.53
N TYR A 85 -9.55 1.85 21.18
CA TYR A 85 -8.45 0.94 20.84
C TYR A 85 -7.49 0.79 22.02
N PRO A 86 -7.01 -0.42 22.36
CA PRO A 86 -7.36 -1.69 21.74
C PRO A 86 -8.80 -2.13 22.08
N PRO A 87 -9.49 -2.87 21.20
CA PRO A 87 -10.82 -3.38 21.50
C PRO A 87 -10.79 -4.22 22.78
N SER A 88 -11.80 -4.06 23.62
CA SER A 88 -11.86 -4.68 24.95
C SER A 88 -12.02 -6.20 24.92
N SER A 89 -12.18 -6.81 23.74
CA SER A 89 -12.24 -8.26 23.54
C SER A 89 -10.87 -8.94 23.47
N TYR A 90 -9.76 -8.20 23.59
CA TYR A 90 -8.45 -8.80 23.82
C TYR A 90 -8.34 -9.26 25.31
N GLY A 91 -8.92 -10.41 25.62
CA GLY A 91 -8.93 -11.09 26.94
C GLY A 91 -10.28 -11.76 27.18
N ASP A 92 -10.45 -13.09 27.28
CA ASP A 92 -9.54 -14.21 27.58
C ASP A 92 -9.22 -15.11 26.37
#